data_AF-A0A6I1FF81-F1
#
_entry.id   AF-A0A6I1FF81-F1
#
_cell.length_a   1.000
_cell.length_b   1.000
_cell.length_c   1.000
_cell.angle_alpha   90.00
_cell.angle_beta   90.00
_cell.angle_gamma   90.00
#
_symmetry.space_group_name_H-M   'P 1'
#
loop_
_entity.id
_entity.type
_entity.pdbx_description
1 polymer ?
#
loop_
_entity_poly.entity_id
_entity_poly.type
_entity_poly.pdbx_seq_one_letter_code
_entity_poly.pdbx_strand_id
1 'polypeptide(L)'
;MSGIIRVTPEELIGMSNRYTSEGSQVGEQISRLDNMIQDLESMWEGQSSRAFSEQYQSLRPSFLQMQQLLEEISSQLNSTAKALEDADAQIANQIRG
;
A
#
# COMPACT_ATOMS: atom_id res chain seq x y z
N MET A 1 -27.37 13.22 10.92
CA MET A 1 -26.50 12.11 10.48
C MET A 1 -26.64 12.01 8.97
N SER A 2 -25.75 12.62 8.20
CA SER A 2 -25.74 12.47 6.75
C SER A 2 -24.31 12.63 6.27
N GLY A 3 -23.48 11.66 6.60
CA GLY A 3 -22.30 11.36 5.81
C GLY A 3 -22.72 10.37 4.75
N ILE A 4 -23.53 10.81 3.77
CA ILE A 4 -23.75 10.02 2.56
C ILE A 4 -22.36 9.84 1.96
N ILE A 5 -21.80 8.64 2.10
CA ILE A 5 -20.62 8.23 1.37
C ILE A 5 -21.02 8.36 -0.11
N ARG A 6 -20.53 9.40 -0.77
CA ARG A 6 -20.79 9.67 -2.20
C ARG A 6 -20.07 8.67 -3.11
N VAL A 7 -19.31 7.74 -2.54
CA VAL A 7 -18.46 6.81 -3.23
C VAL A 7 -19.15 5.46 -3.30
N THR A 8 -19.25 4.86 -4.49
CA THR A 8 -19.88 3.54 -4.64
C THR A 8 -18.92 2.41 -4.20
N PRO A 9 -19.44 1.21 -3.88
CA PRO A 9 -18.59 0.05 -3.60
C PRO A 9 -17.54 -0.19 -4.71
N GLU A 10 -17.93 -0.02 -5.98
CA GLU A 10 -17.04 -0.20 -7.13
C GLU A 10 -15.91 0.83 -7.16
N GLU A 11 -16.19 2.08 -6.80
CA GLU A 11 -15.17 3.13 -6.71
C GLU A 11 -14.17 2.85 -5.58
N LEU A 12 -14.64 2.33 -4.43
CA LEU A 12 -13.78 1.91 -3.32
C LEU A 12 -12.88 0.74 -3.72
N ILE A 13 -13.41 -0.26 -4.41
CA ILE A 13 -12.63 -1.40 -4.95
C ILE A 13 -11.61 -0.90 -5.98
N GLY A 14 -12.01 0.00 -6.88
CA GLY A 14 -11.12 0.63 -7.84
C GLY A 14 -9.96 1.36 -7.17
N MET A 15 -10.23 2.08 -6.08
CA MET A 15 -9.20 2.76 -5.30
C MET A 15 -8.31 1.76 -4.55
N SER A 16 -8.87 0.72 -3.93
CA SER A 16 -8.11 -0.36 -3.28
C SER A 16 -7.08 -0.98 -4.23
N ASN A 17 -7.50 -1.32 -5.46
CA ASN A 17 -6.61 -1.89 -6.46
C ASN A 17 -5.43 -0.96 -6.80
N ARG A 18 -5.67 0.36 -6.84
CA ARG A 18 -4.58 1.34 -7.03
C ARG A 18 -3.60 1.30 -5.87
N TYR A 19 -4.08 1.31 -4.62
CA TYR A 19 -3.21 1.21 -3.44
C TYR A 19 -2.38 -0.09 -3.43
N THR A 20 -2.96 -1.23 -3.84
CA THR A 20 -2.22 -2.49 -4.00
C THR A 20 -1.14 -2.40 -5.08
N SER A 21 -1.45 -1.76 -6.22
CA SER A 21 -0.49 -1.53 -7.30
C SER A 21 0.68 -0.64 -6.85
N GLU A 22 0.39 0.45 -6.14
CA GLU A 22 1.42 1.33 -5.59
C GLU A 22 2.27 0.62 -4.53
N GLY A 23 1.67 -0.19 -3.65
CA GLY A 23 2.41 -1.01 -2.68
C GLY A 23 3.38 -1.97 -3.35
N SER A 24 2.96 -2.61 -4.45
CA SER A 24 3.82 -3.51 -5.24
C SER A 24 5.00 -2.75 -5.87
N GLN A 25 4.75 -1.57 -6.46
CA GLN A 25 5.78 -0.71 -7.05
C GLN A 25 6.82 -0.26 -6.01
N VAL A 26 6.38 0.05 -4.78
CA VAL A 26 7.26 0.37 -3.66
C VAL A 26 8.14 -0.83 -3.30
N GLY A 27 7.58 -2.03 -3.18
CA GLY A 27 8.35 -3.25 -2.92
C GLY A 27 9.39 -3.55 -4.00
N GLU A 28 9.06 -3.34 -5.27
CA GLU A 28 10.02 -3.43 -6.37
C GLU A 28 11.11 -2.35 -6.26
N GLN A 29 10.75 -1.13 -5.87
CA GLN A 29 11.71 -0.05 -5.70
C GLN A 29 12.69 -0.33 -4.57
N ILE A 30 12.21 -0.88 -3.44
CA ILE A 30 13.08 -1.35 -2.35
C ILE A 30 14.06 -2.38 -2.88
N SER A 31 13.57 -3.39 -3.62
CA SER A 31 14.41 -4.45 -4.19
C SER A 31 15.48 -3.91 -5.16
N ARG A 32 15.13 -2.91 -5.98
CA ARG A 32 16.09 -2.22 -6.86
C ARG A 32 17.15 -1.48 -6.05
N LEU A 33 16.76 -0.77 -5.00
CA LEU A 33 17.69 -0.04 -4.14
C LEU A 33 18.62 -0.99 -3.36
N ASP A 34 18.10 -2.14 -2.89
CA ASP A 34 18.89 -3.19 -2.24
C ASP A 34 20.04 -3.66 -3.17
N ASN A 35 19.75 -3.90 -4.45
CA ASN A 35 20.77 -4.29 -5.44
C ASN A 35 21.77 -3.16 -5.73
N MET A 36 21.29 -1.92 -5.88
CA MET A 36 22.17 -0.77 -6.15
C MET A 36 23.18 -0.53 -5.02
N ILE A 37 22.78 -0.76 -3.77
CA ILE A 37 23.69 -0.63 -2.62
C ILE A 37 24.74 -1.74 -2.62
N GLN A 38 24.36 -2.99 -2.92
CA GLN A 38 25.32 -4.09 -3.05
C GLN A 38 26.34 -3.84 -4.17
N ASP A 39 25.87 -3.36 -5.34
CA ASP A 39 26.75 -2.99 -6.44
C ASP A 39 27.70 -1.87 -6.04
N LEU A 40 27.20 -0.84 -5.34
CA LEU A 40 28.00 0.29 -4.85
C LEU A 40 29.07 -0.16 -3.85
N GLU A 41 28.74 -1.06 -2.93
CA GLU A 41 29.72 -1.65 -1.99
C GLU A 41 30.79 -2.47 -2.72
N SER A 42 30.44 -3.16 -3.81
CA SER A 42 31.39 -3.95 -4.61
C SER A 42 32.35 -3.09 -5.44
N MET A 43 31.88 -1.96 -5.96
CA MET A 43 32.64 -1.06 -6.82
C MET A 43 33.49 -0.07 -6.02
N TRP A 44 33.01 0.33 -4.86
CA TRP A 44 33.63 1.36 -4.03
C TRP A 44 34.06 0.76 -2.69
N GLU A 45 35.29 0.27 -2.62
CA GLU A 45 35.90 -0.12 -1.34
C GLU A 45 36.25 1.13 -0.51
N GLY A 46 35.79 1.18 0.74
CA GLY A 46 36.17 2.23 1.68
C GLY A 46 35.17 2.46 2.81
N GLN A 47 35.48 3.41 3.70
CA GLN A 47 34.56 3.80 4.77
C GLN A 47 33.35 4.61 4.26
N SER A 48 33.49 5.29 3.13
CA SER A 48 32.42 6.11 2.55
C SER A 48 31.26 5.28 1.99
N SER A 49 31.53 4.16 1.31
CA SER A 49 30.48 3.25 0.82
C SER A 49 29.74 2.56 1.97
N ARG A 50 30.47 2.15 3.02
CA ARG A 50 29.86 1.61 4.24
C ARG A 50 28.90 2.60 4.91
N ALA A 51 29.28 3.88 5.01
CA ALA A 51 28.40 4.89 5.58
C ALA A 51 27.11 5.09 4.76
N PHE A 52 27.19 5.01 3.42
CA PHE A 52 26.01 5.04 2.55
C PHE A 52 25.11 3.81 2.74
N SER A 53 25.71 2.62 2.84
CA SER A 53 24.98 1.38 3.09
C SER A 53 24.28 1.39 4.46
N GLU A 54 24.96 1.83 5.51
CA GLU A 54 24.39 1.99 6.85
C GLU A 54 23.21 2.98 6.84
N GLN A 55 23.35 4.11 6.15
CA GLN A 55 22.26 5.08 6.01
C GLN A 55 21.06 4.45 5.29
N TYR A 56 21.28 3.73 4.20
CA TYR A 56 20.20 3.04 3.48
C TYR A 56 19.52 1.97 4.37
N GLN A 57 20.31 1.12 5.04
CA GLN A 57 19.77 0.10 5.95
C GLN A 57 18.95 0.70 7.08
N SER A 58 19.30 1.89 7.57
CA SER A 58 18.53 2.60 8.59
C SER A 58 17.18 3.12 8.09
N LEU A 59 17.08 3.46 6.79
CA LEU A 59 15.87 3.99 6.16
C LEU A 59 14.98 2.89 5.56
N ARG A 60 15.56 1.75 5.21
CA ARG A 60 14.87 0.58 4.64
C ARG A 60 13.58 0.18 5.40
N PRO A 61 13.56 0.15 6.75
CA PRO A 61 12.33 -0.15 7.49
C PRO A 61 11.19 0.82 7.20
N SER A 62 11.47 2.11 6.98
CA SER A 62 10.45 3.12 6.68
C SER A 62 9.79 2.88 5.32
N PHE A 63 10.55 2.41 4.32
CA PHE A 63 9.98 2.03 3.02
C PHE A 63 9.10 0.78 3.12
N LEU A 64 9.51 -0.20 3.94
CA LEU A 64 8.69 -1.38 4.21
C LEU A 64 7.39 -1.01 4.95
N GLN A 65 7.47 -0.11 5.93
CA GLN A 65 6.28 0.43 6.61
C GLN A 65 5.35 1.16 5.64
N MET A 66 5.91 1.91 4.68
CA MET A 66 5.12 2.57 3.64
C MET A 66 4.42 1.54 2.74
N GLN A 67 5.11 0.49 2.31
CA GLN A 67 4.49 -0.61 1.54
C GLN A 67 3.33 -1.23 2.35
N GLN A 68 3.58 -1.59 3.60
CA GLN A 68 2.57 -2.18 4.48
C GLN A 68 1.36 -1.26 4.66
N LEU A 69 1.58 0.04 4.85
CA LEU A 69 0.50 1.03 4.97
C LEU A 69 -0.38 1.05 3.71
N LEU A 70 0.21 0.97 2.51
CA LEU A 70 -0.56 0.95 1.26
C LEU A 70 -1.40 -0.33 1.15
N GLU A 71 -0.86 -1.48 1.57
CA GLU A 71 -1.58 -2.75 1.62
C GLU A 71 -2.74 -2.71 2.64
N GLU A 72 -2.51 -2.12 3.81
CA GLU A 72 -3.53 -1.94 4.86
C GLU A 72 -4.66 -1.03 4.40
N ILE A 73 -4.35 0.10 3.75
CA ILE A 73 -5.36 0.99 3.16
C ILE A 73 -6.19 0.25 2.12
N SER A 74 -5.55 -0.54 1.24
CA SER A 74 -6.25 -1.35 0.26
C SER A 74 -7.23 -2.34 0.91
N SER A 75 -6.79 -3.04 1.95
CA SER A 75 -7.63 -3.96 2.72
C SER A 75 -8.83 -3.25 3.36
N GLN A 76 -8.59 -2.08 3.96
CA GLN A 76 -9.65 -1.29 4.60
C GLN A 76 -10.68 -0.78 3.59
N LEU A 77 -10.25 -0.37 2.40
CA LEU A 77 -11.13 0.05 1.30
C LEU A 77 -12.00 -1.10 0.80
N ASN A 78 -11.43 -2.29 0.61
CA ASN A 78 -12.19 -3.49 0.24
C ASN A 78 -13.22 -3.88 1.31
N SER A 79 -12.83 -3.84 2.59
CA SER A 79 -13.75 -4.12 3.70
C SER A 79 -14.90 -3.12 3.74
N THR A 80 -14.63 -1.86 3.45
CA THR A 80 -15.65 -0.79 3.44
C THR A 80 -16.60 -0.97 2.26
N ALA A 81 -16.08 -1.31 1.08
CA ALA A 81 -16.89 -1.60 -0.10
C ALA A 81 -17.89 -2.74 0.15
N LYS A 82 -17.41 -3.83 0.75
CA LYS A 82 -18.25 -4.97 1.10
C LYS A 82 -19.33 -4.62 2.12
N ALA A 83 -18.98 -3.86 3.15
CA ALA A 83 -19.96 -3.42 4.15
C ALA A 83 -21.06 -2.54 3.55
N LEU A 84 -20.71 -1.72 2.55
CA LEU A 84 -21.68 -0.88 1.83
C LEU A 84 -22.60 -1.73 0.94
N GLU A 85 -22.05 -2.68 0.19
CA GLU A 85 -22.82 -3.64 -0.62
C GLU A 85 -23.80 -4.47 0.22
N ASP A 86 -23.33 -4.99 1.37
CA ASP A 86 -24.16 -5.76 2.31
C ASP A 86 -25.30 -4.91 2.88
N ALA A 87 -25.04 -3.64 3.21
CA ALA A 87 -26.05 -2.71 3.71
C ALA A 87 -27.12 -2.41 2.64
N ASP A 88 -26.71 -2.16 1.40
CA ASP A 88 -27.62 -1.90 0.29
C ASP A 88 -28.50 -3.12 -0.02
N ALA A 89 -27.93 -4.33 0.00
CA ALA A 89 -28.67 -5.57 -0.17
C ALA A 89 -29.72 -5.79 0.93
N GLN A 90 -29.39 -5.48 2.19
CA GLN A 90 -30.32 -5.56 3.31
C GLN A 90 -31.49 -4.59 3.16
N ILE A 91 -31.22 -3.34 2.79
CA ILE A 91 -32.28 -2.33 2.56
C ILE A 91 -33.18 -2.77 1.40
N ALA A 92 -32.60 -3.25 0.30
CA ALA A 92 -33.37 -3.71 -0.85
C ALA A 92 -34.29 -4.90 -0.52
N ASN A 93 -33.84 -5.82 0.35
CA ASN A 93 -34.66 -6.94 0.80
C ASN A 93 -35.80 -6.50 1.73
N GLN A 94 -35.58 -5.49 2.58
CA GLN A 94 -36.64 -4.93 3.45
C GLN A 94 -37.73 -4.21 2.66
N ILE A 95 -37.41 -3.59 1.52
CA ILE A 95 -38.39 -2.90 0.68
C ILE A 95 -39.25 -3.89 -0.13
N ARG A 96 -38.70 -5.07 -0.47
CA ARG A 96 -39.42 -6.10 -1.24
C ARG A 96 -40.28 -7.04 -0.39
N GLY A 97 -40.08 -7.09 0.92
CA GLY A 97 -40.87 -7.87 1.88
C GLY A 97 -42.00 -7.05 2.47
#